data_AF-A0A210PLH2-F1
#
_entry.id   AF-A0A210PLH2-F1
#
_cell.length_a   1.000
_cell.length_b   1.000
_cell.length_c   1.000
_cell.angle_alpha   90.00
_cell.angle_beta   90.00
_cell.angle_gamma   90.00
#
_symmetry.space_group_name_H-M   'P 1'
#
loop_
_entity.id
_entity.type
_entity.pdbx_description
1 polymer ?
#
loop_
_entity_poly.entity_id
_entity_poly.type
_entity_poly.pdbx_seq_one_letter_code
_entity_poly.pdbx_strand_id
1 'polypeptide(L)'
;MDIVRQFYHVTSLCKSQIISAKALIPQVHSPSHEWMWLLDSQYKEKIPTGLWFCSTLFNGILPNQSPYGEERVKIPIENVFSQLGGKVNIYQGKNAFVSGNTYVRLMLVKEGDNFACLEHMEKLNLKDNVFLKCISESQFQVPKRPIWVETFVPYEIDISEGEWDKVNKLLSM
;
A
#
# COMPACT_ATOMS: atom_id res chain seq x y z
N MET A 1 -13.50 -7.29 -11.20
CA MET A 1 -13.05 -6.37 -10.14
C MET A 1 -13.76 -6.78 -8.86
N ASP A 2 -13.07 -6.75 -7.72
CA ASP A 2 -13.62 -7.13 -6.41
C ASP A 2 -13.64 -5.91 -5.48
N ILE A 3 -14.62 -5.86 -4.55
CA ILE A 3 -14.79 -4.73 -3.62
C ILE A 3 -13.72 -4.75 -2.54
N VAL A 4 -13.14 -3.59 -2.28
CA VAL A 4 -12.15 -3.31 -1.24
C VAL A 4 -12.82 -2.65 -0.05
N ARG A 5 -12.57 -3.22 1.13
CA ARG A 5 -12.96 -2.62 2.41
C ARG A 5 -11.77 -2.35 3.31
N GLN A 6 -10.67 -3.08 3.15
CA GLN A 6 -9.50 -2.98 4.01
C GLN A 6 -8.21 -2.96 3.19
N PHE A 7 -7.28 -2.10 3.60
CA PHE A 7 -5.86 -2.22 3.30
C PHE A 7 -5.16 -2.95 4.46
N TYR A 8 -3.95 -3.44 4.22
CA TYR A 8 -3.11 -3.89 5.33
C TYR A 8 -1.70 -3.36 5.22
N HIS A 9 -1.14 -3.01 6.37
CA HIS A 9 0.27 -2.70 6.57
C HIS A 9 0.95 -3.92 7.20
N VAL A 10 2.17 -4.22 6.79
CA VAL A 10 2.93 -5.32 7.39
C VAL A 10 3.90 -4.80 8.43
N THR A 11 3.86 -5.43 9.59
CA THR A 11 4.63 -5.04 10.76
C THR A 11 5.79 -6.01 10.97
N SER A 12 6.93 -5.48 11.40
CA SER A 12 8.10 -6.27 11.77
C SER A 12 7.85 -7.08 13.06
N LEU A 13 8.63 -8.15 13.26
CA LEU A 13 8.59 -9.12 14.38
C LEU A 13 8.64 -8.51 15.80
N CYS A 14 9.02 -7.24 15.93
CA CYS A 14 8.95 -6.54 17.20
C CYS A 14 7.52 -6.02 17.39
N LYS A 15 6.71 -6.76 18.15
CA LYS A 15 5.37 -6.34 18.60
C LYS A 15 5.41 -4.93 19.21
N SER A 16 5.25 -3.91 18.39
CA SER A 16 4.98 -2.56 18.85
C SER A 16 3.51 -2.54 19.26
N GLN A 17 3.26 -2.73 20.55
CA GLN A 17 1.99 -2.35 21.15
C GLN A 17 1.72 -0.89 20.76
N ILE A 18 0.59 -0.63 20.11
CA ILE A 18 0.27 0.72 19.63
C ILE A 18 -0.27 1.51 20.81
N ILE A 19 0.62 2.12 21.59
CA ILE A 19 0.24 2.94 22.76
C ILE A 19 0.15 4.43 22.36
N SER A 20 0.71 4.80 21.20
CA SER A 20 0.49 6.09 20.54
C SER A 20 0.99 6.02 19.10
N ALA A 21 0.52 6.93 18.22
CA ALA A 21 1.00 7.08 16.84
C ALA A 21 2.53 7.22 16.70
N LYS A 22 3.26 7.51 17.79
CA LYS A 22 4.73 7.61 17.84
C LYS A 22 5.46 6.27 18.05
N ALA A 23 4.75 5.19 18.36
CA ALA A 23 5.38 3.91 18.74
C ALA A 23 5.52 2.91 17.59
N LEU A 24 4.95 3.22 16.43
CA LEU A 24 5.26 2.49 15.20
C LEU A 24 6.45 3.18 14.58
N ILE A 25 7.58 2.49 14.54
CA ILE A 25 8.58 2.79 13.52
C ILE A 25 7.93 2.21 12.26
N PRO A 26 7.32 3.03 11.36
CA PRO A 26 6.90 2.53 10.08
C PRO A 26 8.09 1.77 9.51
N GLN A 27 7.88 0.54 9.00
CA GLN A 27 8.88 0.04 8.07
C GLN A 27 8.88 1.04 6.92
N VAL A 28 9.81 1.99 6.98
CA VAL A 28 10.41 2.58 5.81
C VAL A 28 10.89 1.35 5.09
N HIS A 29 10.15 0.91 4.08
CA HIS A 29 10.61 -0.16 3.21
C HIS A 29 11.88 0.39 2.57
N SER A 30 13.02 0.17 3.22
CA SER A 30 14.33 0.17 2.60
C SER A 30 14.32 -1.14 1.85
N PRO A 31 13.93 -1.12 0.57
CA PRO A 31 13.46 -2.34 -0.04
C PRO A 31 14.69 -3.19 -0.25
N SER A 32 14.78 -4.30 0.47
CA SER A 32 15.92 -5.23 0.42
C SER A 32 16.15 -5.80 -1.00
N HIS A 33 15.18 -5.60 -1.89
CA HIS A 33 15.23 -5.98 -3.29
C HIS A 33 14.72 -4.85 -4.17
N GLU A 34 15.42 -4.57 -5.27
CA GLU A 34 15.05 -3.55 -6.27
C GLU A 34 13.64 -3.72 -6.83
N TRP A 35 13.15 -4.95 -6.91
CA TRP A 35 11.82 -5.21 -7.42
C TRP A 35 10.72 -4.57 -6.57
N MET A 36 10.97 -4.22 -5.30
CA MET A 36 10.03 -3.59 -4.38
C MET A 36 10.03 -2.05 -4.45
N TRP A 37 10.81 -1.46 -5.36
CA TRP A 37 10.99 -0.01 -5.42
C TRP A 37 9.83 0.64 -6.19
N LEU A 38 9.39 1.82 -5.73
CA LEU A 38 8.33 2.59 -6.40
C LEU A 38 8.77 3.04 -7.80
N LEU A 39 10.07 3.33 -7.97
CA LEU A 39 10.72 3.76 -9.19
C LEU A 39 12.01 2.95 -9.42
N ASP A 40 12.66 3.16 -10.58
CA ASP A 40 13.98 2.60 -10.87
C ASP A 40 15.05 3.05 -9.87
N SER A 41 16.14 2.28 -9.79
CA SER A 41 17.10 2.45 -8.71
C SER A 41 17.87 3.77 -8.72
N GLN A 42 18.04 4.35 -9.90
CA GLN A 42 18.58 5.69 -10.08
C GLN A 42 17.72 6.81 -9.46
N TYR A 43 16.44 6.55 -9.16
CA TYR A 43 15.53 7.54 -8.58
C TYR A 43 15.24 7.33 -7.08
N LYS A 44 15.93 6.40 -6.41
CA LYS A 44 15.68 6.06 -4.99
C LYS A 44 15.70 7.25 -4.05
N GLU A 45 16.66 8.15 -4.23
CA GLU A 45 16.85 9.33 -3.37
C GLU A 45 15.74 10.38 -3.58
N LYS A 46 14.93 10.24 -4.64
CA LYS A 46 13.77 11.10 -4.88
C LYS A 46 12.49 10.59 -4.20
N ILE A 47 12.49 9.33 -3.75
CA ILE A 47 11.32 8.73 -3.10
C ILE A 47 11.33 9.20 -1.64
N PRO A 48 10.28 9.90 -1.17
CA PRO A 48 10.20 10.32 0.22
C PRO A 48 10.07 9.11 1.15
N THR A 49 10.29 9.31 2.44
CA THR A 49 9.92 8.31 3.45
C THR A 49 8.40 8.15 3.51
N GLY A 50 7.93 6.95 3.78
CA GLY A 50 6.50 6.68 3.86
C GLY A 50 6.18 5.24 4.25
N LEU A 51 4.90 4.91 4.10
CA LEU A 51 4.30 3.66 4.48
C LEU A 51 3.81 2.89 3.27
N TRP A 52 4.03 1.58 3.26
CA TRP A 52 3.40 0.69 2.29
C TRP A 52 2.18 0.01 2.88
N PHE A 53 1.12 0.06 2.10
CA PHE A 53 -0.08 -0.74 2.26
C PHE A 53 -0.17 -1.72 1.09
N CYS A 54 -0.75 -2.87 1.32
CA CYS A 54 -1.03 -3.83 0.26
C CYS A 54 -2.51 -4.17 0.26
N SER A 55 -3.02 -4.49 -0.92
CA SER A 55 -4.37 -4.99 -1.11
C SER A 55 -4.35 -6.13 -2.12
N THR A 56 -4.76 -7.30 -1.65
CA THR A 56 -5.33 -8.33 -2.53
C THR A 56 -6.63 -8.75 -1.90
N LEU A 57 -7.71 -8.55 -2.61
CA LEU A 57 -9.02 -8.83 -2.06
C LEU A 57 -9.64 -9.86 -2.97
N PHE A 58 -9.19 -11.09 -2.80
CA PHE A 58 -9.88 -12.24 -3.35
C PHE A 58 -11.23 -12.27 -2.64
N ASN A 59 -12.36 -12.03 -3.31
CA ASN A 59 -13.70 -12.04 -2.68
C ASN A 59 -13.85 -11.26 -1.35
N GLY A 60 -12.98 -10.26 -1.10
CA GLY A 60 -12.90 -9.51 0.17
C GLY A 60 -11.97 -10.12 1.23
N ILE A 61 -11.44 -11.32 1.00
CA ILE A 61 -10.47 -12.04 1.83
C ILE A 61 -9.04 -11.66 1.40
N LEU A 62 -8.24 -11.30 2.41
CA LEU A 62 -6.82 -11.02 2.28
C LEU A 62 -6.01 -12.34 2.14
N PRO A 63 -4.84 -12.31 1.48
CA PRO A 63 -4.06 -13.52 1.27
C PRO A 63 -3.56 -14.03 2.62
N ASN A 64 -3.54 -15.35 2.81
CA ASN A 64 -3.02 -15.97 4.04
C ASN A 64 -1.48 -16.00 4.09
N GLN A 65 -0.83 -15.53 3.02
CA GLN A 65 0.62 -15.40 2.89
C GLN A 65 0.99 -13.94 2.62
N SER A 66 2.12 -13.50 3.15
CA SER A 66 2.64 -12.15 2.96
C SER A 66 4.14 -12.18 2.66
N PRO A 67 4.60 -11.51 1.58
CA PRO A 67 6.03 -11.40 1.30
C PRO A 67 6.76 -10.46 2.27
N TYR A 68 6.03 -9.71 3.11
CA TYR A 68 6.61 -8.65 3.93
C TYR A 68 6.79 -9.04 5.40
N GLY A 69 6.21 -10.16 5.87
CA GLY A 69 6.24 -10.54 7.29
C GLY A 69 5.16 -11.53 7.69
N GLU A 70 5.15 -11.90 8.96
CA GLU A 70 4.22 -12.89 9.55
C GLU A 70 3.04 -12.26 10.30
N GLU A 71 3.06 -10.94 10.46
CA GLU A 71 2.01 -10.17 11.10
C GLU A 71 1.61 -8.99 10.21
N ARG A 72 0.32 -8.65 10.21
CA ARG A 72 -0.20 -7.48 9.52
C ARG A 72 -1.22 -6.76 10.37
N VAL A 73 -1.39 -5.47 10.09
CA VAL A 73 -2.47 -4.64 10.63
C VAL A 73 -3.42 -4.33 9.48
N LYS A 74 -4.67 -4.77 9.59
CA LYS A 74 -5.76 -4.48 8.65
C LYS A 74 -6.42 -3.17 9.04
N ILE A 75 -6.62 -2.28 8.08
CA ILE A 75 -7.19 -0.95 8.31
C ILE A 75 -8.28 -0.71 7.27
N PRO A 76 -9.45 -0.18 7.67
CA PRO A 76 -10.44 0.28 6.71
C PRO A 76 -9.81 1.27 5.72
N ILE A 77 -10.07 1.10 4.43
CA ILE A 77 -9.46 1.96 3.40
C ILE A 77 -9.87 3.42 3.61
N GLU A 78 -11.12 3.65 4.01
CA GLU A 78 -11.67 4.96 4.36
C GLU A 78 -10.88 5.66 5.48
N ASN A 79 -10.32 4.92 6.43
CA ASN A 79 -9.51 5.50 7.50
C ASN A 79 -8.18 6.03 6.97
N VAL A 80 -7.60 5.39 5.96
CA VAL A 80 -6.37 5.89 5.31
C VAL A 80 -6.69 7.17 4.54
N PHE A 81 -7.77 7.17 3.74
CA PHE A 81 -8.14 8.33 2.93
C PHE A 81 -8.62 9.52 3.78
N SER A 82 -9.32 9.27 4.90
CA SER A 82 -9.75 10.34 5.81
C SER A 82 -8.55 11.03 6.48
N GLN A 83 -7.54 10.27 6.90
CA GLN A 83 -6.28 10.82 7.43
C GLN A 83 -5.48 11.60 6.37
N LEU A 84 -5.64 11.26 5.10
CA LEU A 84 -5.08 12.03 3.99
C LEU A 84 -5.88 13.31 3.67
N GLY A 85 -6.99 13.58 4.35
CA GLY A 85 -7.81 14.77 4.14
C GLY A 85 -8.82 14.63 2.99
N GLY A 86 -9.16 13.40 2.58
CA GLY A 86 -10.24 13.07 1.65
C GLY A 86 -9.98 13.38 0.17
N LYS A 87 -9.10 14.33 -0.15
CA LYS A 87 -8.71 14.65 -1.53
C LYS A 87 -7.31 14.15 -1.82
N VAL A 88 -7.21 13.08 -2.61
CA VAL A 88 -5.94 12.47 -2.98
C VAL A 88 -5.84 12.22 -4.47
N ASN A 89 -4.63 12.32 -4.97
CA ASN A 89 -4.21 11.91 -6.30
C ASN A 89 -3.55 10.53 -6.21
N ILE A 90 -3.77 9.70 -7.22
CA ILE A 90 -3.08 8.41 -7.37
C ILE A 90 -2.04 8.56 -8.47
N TYR A 91 -0.83 8.07 -8.20
CA TYR A 91 0.24 7.98 -9.19
C TYR A 91 0.68 6.53 -9.35
N GLN A 92 0.87 6.08 -10.58
CA GLN A 92 1.37 4.74 -10.88
C GLN A 92 2.91 4.73 -10.88
N GLY A 93 3.47 3.80 -10.12
CA GLY A 93 4.89 3.48 -10.10
C GLY A 93 5.24 2.29 -10.99
N LYS A 94 6.47 1.79 -10.84
CA LYS A 94 6.96 0.64 -11.60
C LYS A 94 6.29 -0.66 -11.16
N ASN A 95 5.64 -1.35 -12.08
CA ASN A 95 5.08 -2.68 -11.83
C ASN A 95 6.20 -3.73 -11.71
N ALA A 96 5.95 -4.80 -10.95
CA ALA A 96 6.83 -5.96 -10.88
C ALA A 96 6.08 -7.26 -11.16
N PHE A 97 6.83 -8.30 -11.55
CA PHE A 97 6.31 -9.65 -11.70
C PHE A 97 7.16 -10.60 -10.84
N VAL A 98 6.54 -11.24 -9.84
CA VAL A 98 7.22 -12.13 -8.88
C VAL A 98 6.38 -13.38 -8.68
N SER A 99 6.99 -14.55 -8.90
CA SER A 99 6.37 -15.85 -8.65
C SER A 99 4.97 -15.99 -9.27
N GLY A 100 4.81 -15.58 -10.53
CA GLY A 100 3.52 -15.66 -11.23
C GLY A 100 2.51 -14.56 -10.91
N ASN A 101 2.85 -13.60 -10.03
CA ASN A 101 1.99 -12.51 -9.61
C ASN A 101 2.47 -11.17 -10.15
N THR A 102 1.53 -10.32 -10.55
CA THR A 102 1.80 -8.94 -10.97
C THR A 102 1.59 -8.02 -9.78
N TYR A 103 2.59 -7.21 -9.43
CA TYR A 103 2.51 -6.19 -8.38
C TYR A 103 2.40 -4.83 -9.06
N VAL A 104 1.22 -4.21 -8.95
CA VAL A 104 0.97 -2.85 -9.39
C VAL A 104 1.23 -1.92 -8.22
N ARG A 105 2.05 -0.90 -8.45
CA ARG A 105 2.44 0.07 -7.42
C ARG A 105 1.76 1.39 -7.65
N LEU A 106 1.12 1.87 -6.61
CA LEU A 106 0.44 3.14 -6.58
C LEU A 106 1.06 4.00 -5.48
N MET A 107 1.05 5.32 -5.66
CA MET A 107 1.39 6.29 -4.63
C MET A 107 0.19 7.20 -4.42
N LEU A 108 -0.26 7.34 -3.17
CA LEU A 108 -1.33 8.27 -2.80
C LEU A 108 -0.72 9.58 -2.32
N VAL A 109 -1.11 10.68 -2.96
CA VAL A 109 -0.58 12.02 -2.67
C VAL A 109 -1.74 12.94 -2.35
N LYS A 110 -1.67 13.70 -1.26
CA LYS A 110 -2.69 14.71 -0.93
C LYS A 110 -2.80 15.71 -2.08
N GLU A 111 -4.01 16.17 -2.37
CA GLU A 111 -4.19 17.19 -3.41
C GLU A 111 -3.44 18.48 -3.05
N GLY A 112 -2.61 18.98 -3.98
CA GLY A 112 -1.78 20.17 -3.79
C GLY A 112 -0.34 19.86 -3.39
N ASP A 113 -0.05 18.67 -2.85
CA ASP A 113 1.30 18.26 -2.50
C ASP A 113 2.08 17.78 -3.73
N ASN A 114 3.40 17.97 -3.71
CA ASN A 114 4.29 17.57 -4.80
C ASN A 114 5.57 16.92 -4.27
N PHE A 115 6.03 15.87 -4.95
CA PHE A 115 7.28 15.18 -4.66
C PHE A 115 8.11 15.03 -5.93
N ALA A 116 9.45 15.08 -5.81
CA ALA A 116 10.36 14.99 -6.96
C ALA A 116 10.20 13.67 -7.76
N CYS A 117 9.74 12.60 -7.11
CA CYS A 117 9.47 11.33 -7.77
C CYS A 117 8.26 11.39 -8.73
N LEU A 118 7.32 12.32 -8.55
CA LEU A 118 6.07 12.38 -9.34
C LEU A 118 6.31 12.72 -10.81
N GLU A 119 7.40 13.39 -11.14
CA GLU A 119 7.84 13.64 -12.53
C GLU A 119 8.06 12.35 -13.34
N HIS A 120 8.28 11.23 -12.64
CA HIS A 120 8.58 9.92 -13.22
C HIS A 120 7.40 8.96 -13.08
N MET A 121 6.20 9.46 -12.77
CA MET A 121 5.01 8.67 -12.49
C MET A 121 3.81 9.14 -13.31
N GLU A 122 2.92 8.21 -13.63
CA GLU A 122 1.67 8.54 -14.31
C GLU A 122 0.58 8.88 -13.29
N LYS A 123 0.00 10.08 -13.38
CA LYS A 123 -1.16 10.45 -12.56
C LYS A 123 -2.42 9.74 -13.08
N LEU A 124 -3.02 8.89 -12.25
CA LEU A 124 -4.23 8.14 -12.57
C LEU A 124 -5.50 8.88 -12.10
N ASN A 125 -6.61 8.61 -12.78
CA ASN A 125 -7.93 9.05 -12.36
C ASN A 125 -8.49 8.12 -11.28
N LEU A 126 -8.69 8.60 -10.06
CA LEU A 126 -9.21 7.82 -8.93
C LEU A 126 -10.60 7.20 -9.20
N LYS A 127 -11.47 7.91 -9.93
CA LYS A 127 -12.83 7.44 -10.25
C LYS A 127 -12.85 6.46 -11.41
N ASP A 128 -11.84 6.48 -12.26
CA ASP A 128 -11.81 5.67 -13.47
C ASP A 128 -10.41 5.17 -13.80
N ASN A 129 -9.93 4.22 -12.99
CA ASN A 129 -8.73 3.44 -13.28
C ASN A 129 -8.97 1.96 -12.91
N VAL A 130 -8.20 1.05 -13.50
CA VAL A 130 -8.42 -0.40 -13.37
C VAL A 130 -7.74 -1.01 -12.13
N PHE A 131 -6.92 -0.24 -11.42
CA PHE A 131 -6.07 -0.72 -10.32
C PHE A 131 -6.67 -0.45 -8.95
N LEU A 132 -7.20 0.75 -8.73
CA LEU A 132 -7.88 1.16 -7.50
C LEU A 132 -8.98 2.17 -7.83
N LYS A 133 -10.18 1.68 -8.11
CA LYS A 133 -11.34 2.49 -8.53
C LYS A 133 -12.20 2.87 -7.33
N CYS A 134 -12.42 4.16 -7.10
CA CYS A 134 -13.42 4.62 -6.13
C CYS A 134 -14.84 4.44 -6.71
N ILE A 135 -15.67 3.66 -6.02
CA ILE A 135 -17.08 3.43 -6.40
C ILE A 135 -18.00 4.34 -5.57
N SER A 136 -17.70 4.48 -4.28
CA SER A 136 -18.38 5.36 -3.33
C SER A 136 -17.42 5.76 -2.21
N GLU A 137 -17.90 6.55 -1.24
CA GLU A 137 -17.10 7.10 -0.12
C GLU A 137 -16.34 6.04 0.70
N SER A 138 -16.85 4.80 0.77
CA SER A 138 -16.23 3.69 1.51
C SER A 138 -16.01 2.44 0.67
N GLN A 139 -16.29 2.48 -0.63
CA GLN A 139 -16.18 1.31 -1.51
C GLN A 139 -15.23 1.58 -2.64
N PHE A 140 -14.19 0.76 -2.71
CA PHE A 140 -13.24 0.77 -3.81
C PHE A 140 -13.25 -0.58 -4.53
N GLN A 141 -12.69 -0.62 -5.73
CA GLN A 141 -12.58 -1.81 -6.55
C GLN A 141 -11.13 -2.01 -6.96
N VAL A 142 -10.65 -3.26 -6.86
CA VAL A 142 -9.31 -3.68 -7.31
C VAL A 142 -9.42 -4.75 -8.41
N PRO A 143 -8.34 -4.95 -9.18
CA PRO A 143 -8.26 -6.04 -10.15
C PRO A 143 -8.30 -7.40 -9.43
N LYS A 144 -8.79 -8.41 -10.16
CA LYS A 144 -8.77 -9.80 -9.68
C LYS A 144 -7.36 -10.38 -9.81
N ARG A 145 -7.11 -11.52 -9.15
CA ARG A 145 -5.88 -12.31 -9.32
C ARG A 145 -5.56 -12.49 -10.82
N PRO A 146 -4.27 -12.46 -11.19
CA PRO A 146 -3.06 -12.55 -10.35
C PRO A 146 -2.43 -11.21 -9.96
N ILE A 147 -3.22 -10.13 -9.89
CA ILE A 147 -2.71 -8.77 -9.63
C ILE A 147 -2.80 -8.40 -8.14
N TRP A 148 -1.69 -7.91 -7.59
CA TRP A 148 -1.52 -7.34 -6.27
C TRP A 148 -1.39 -5.83 -6.40
N VAL A 149 -2.10 -5.07 -5.56
CA VAL A 149 -2.01 -3.60 -5.57
C VAL A 149 -1.31 -3.15 -4.29
N GLU A 150 -0.09 -2.66 -4.45
CA GLU A 150 0.72 -2.05 -3.41
C GLU A 150 0.53 -0.53 -3.46
N THR A 151 0.23 0.07 -2.32
CA THR A 151 -0.07 1.50 -2.21
C THR A 151 0.93 2.14 -1.25
N PHE A 152 1.78 3.00 -1.78
CA PHE A 152 2.72 3.81 -1.02
C PHE A 152 2.07 5.12 -0.59
N VAL A 153 2.24 5.48 0.67
CA VAL A 153 1.72 6.70 1.26
C VAL A 153 2.90 7.48 1.86
N PRO A 154 3.30 8.62 1.28
CA PRO A 154 4.46 9.41 1.71
C PRO A 154 4.14 10.30 2.91
N TYR A 155 3.33 9.79 3.84
CA TYR A 155 2.87 10.50 5.03
C TYR A 155 2.84 9.52 6.20
N GLU A 156 2.86 10.09 7.40
CA GLU A 156 2.50 9.34 8.59
C GLU A 156 1.02 8.99 8.55
N ILE A 157 0.71 7.72 8.82
CA ILE A 157 -0.66 7.20 8.94
C ILE A 157 -0.76 6.50 10.29
N ASP A 158 -1.75 6.91 11.08
CA ASP A 158 -2.12 6.22 12.31
C ASP A 158 -2.85 4.92 11.96
N ILE A 159 -2.29 3.81 12.42
CA ILE A 159 -2.83 2.45 12.23
C ILE A 159 -3.29 1.84 13.55
N SER A 160 -3.36 2.64 14.63
CA SER A 160 -3.74 2.19 15.99
C SER A 160 -5.12 1.55 16.07
N GLU A 161 -6.04 1.99 15.22
CA GLU A 161 -7.40 1.43 15.13
C GLU A 161 -7.48 0.17 14.25
N GLY A 162 -6.34 -0.29 13.72
CA GLY A 162 -6.29 -1.46 12.85
C GLY A 162 -6.41 -2.78 13.60
N GLU A 163 -6.92 -3.80 12.89
CA GLU A 163 -7.06 -5.16 13.42
C GLU A 163 -5.82 -6.00 13.07
N TRP A 164 -5.18 -6.56 14.11
CA TRP A 164 -4.02 -7.43 13.96
C TRP A 164 -4.40 -8.80 13.42
N ASP A 165 -3.59 -9.31 12.49
CA ASP A 165 -3.78 -10.61 11.87
C ASP A 165 -2.44 -11.32 11.63
N LYS A 166 -2.44 -12.64 11.77
CA LYS A 166 -1.27 -13.49 11.55
C LYS A 166 -1.32 -14.12 10.18
N VAL A 167 -0.21 -14.10 9.46
CA VAL A 167 -0.08 -14.61 8.11
C VAL A 167 1.17 -15.46 7.97
N ASN A 168 1.14 -16.41 7.05
CA ASN A 168 2.33 -17.18 6.72
C ASN A 168 3.32 -16.28 5.97
N LYS A 169 4.59 -16.31 6.35
CA LYS A 169 5.62 -15.66 5.55
C LYS A 169 5.67 -16.33 4.18
N LEU A 170 5.64 -15.56 3.10
CA LEU A 170 5.96 -16.08 1.78
C LEU A 170 7.44 -16.49 1.81
N LEU A 171 7.70 -17.79 1.78
CA LEU A 171 9.06 -18.28 1.60
C LEU A 171 9.49 -17.93 0.19
N SER A 172 10.52 -17.09 0.06
CA SER A 172 11.21 -16.92 -1.21
C SER A 172 11.83 -18.26 -1.58
N MET A 173 11.30 -18.90 -2.63
CA MET A 173 12.00 -19.95 -3.34
C MET A 173 13.10 -19.34 -4.20
#